data_AF-A0A2V7FQA0-F1
#
_entry.id   AF-A0A2V7FQA0-F1
#
_cell.length_a   1.000
_cell.length_b   1.000
_cell.length_c   1.000
_cell.angle_alpha   90.00
_cell.angle_beta   90.00
_cell.angle_gamma   90.00
#
_symmetry.space_group_name_H-M   'P 1'
#
loop_
_entity.id
_entity.type
_entity.pdbx_description
1 polymer ?
#
loop_
_entity_poly.entity_id
_entity_poly.type
_entity_poly.pdbx_seq_one_letter_code
_entity_poly.pdbx_strand_id
1 'polypeptide(L)'
;MEHVPRRDRVPLRYAADRRSLFVLGALTVLFVVEWSGVARHPGLLAATCVLAFVACVVKHNHVHCSTFTRRRWNAVFGVLLSLLTGHPTTAIITAHNVRHHGHNQSALDWVRCSVVGFRWNWMNLLAFPFVAVARMRRERASDLRVWRRARPALYRQAVAERVVLYGVMAPLFALDWKATL
;
A
#
# COMPACT_ATOMS: atom_id res chain seq x y z
N MET A 1 -15.07 35.44 20.61
CA MET A 1 -13.84 34.63 20.52
C MET A 1 -13.44 34.56 19.06
N GLU A 2 -12.36 35.26 18.74
CA GLU A 2 -11.84 35.50 17.40
C GLU A 2 -11.35 34.19 16.77
N HIS A 3 -11.81 33.88 15.56
CA HIS A 3 -11.46 32.65 14.85
C HIS A 3 -10.04 32.82 14.28
N VAL A 4 -9.02 32.59 15.10
CA VAL A 4 -7.63 32.56 14.65
C VAL A 4 -7.49 31.42 13.64
N PRO A 5 -7.21 31.69 12.35
CA PRO A 5 -6.99 30.63 11.38
C PRO A 5 -5.70 29.93 11.79
N ARG A 6 -5.79 28.66 12.20
CA ARG A 6 -4.60 27.82 12.42
C ARG A 6 -3.89 27.63 11.08
N ARG A 7 -3.01 28.56 10.73
CA ARG A 7 -1.95 28.40 9.76
C ARG A 7 -1.06 27.22 10.22
N ASP A 8 -0.76 26.34 9.26
CA ASP A 8 0.33 25.37 9.30
C ASP A 8 0.20 24.15 10.24
N ARG A 9 -0.96 23.49 10.24
CA ARG A 9 -1.06 22.09 10.70
C ARG A 9 -1.27 21.15 9.53
N VAL A 10 -0.46 20.08 9.48
CA VAL A 10 -0.68 18.93 8.59
C VAL A 10 -2.16 18.52 8.72
N PRO A 11 -2.93 18.47 7.62
CA PRO A 11 -4.39 18.36 7.67
C PRO A 11 -4.85 16.91 7.89
N LEU A 12 -4.41 16.31 8.99
CA LEU A 12 -4.79 14.96 9.39
C LEU A 12 -6.30 14.90 9.64
N ARG A 13 -6.92 13.79 9.21
CA ARG A 13 -8.32 13.50 9.52
C ARG A 13 -8.45 13.11 10.99
N TYR A 14 -7.57 12.25 11.49
CA TYR A 14 -7.55 11.87 12.89
C TYR A 14 -6.18 12.06 13.52
N ALA A 15 -6.14 12.43 14.81
CA ALA A 15 -4.89 12.59 15.55
C ALA A 15 -4.11 11.27 15.68
N ALA A 16 -4.80 10.13 15.60
CA ALA A 16 -4.22 8.79 15.61
C ALA A 16 -3.34 8.49 14.40
N ASP A 17 -3.56 9.16 13.27
CA ASP A 17 -2.77 9.01 12.04
C ASP A 17 -1.31 9.47 12.21
N ARG A 18 -1.00 10.21 13.29
CA ARG A 18 0.38 10.54 13.67
C ARG A 18 1.24 9.28 13.86
N ARG A 19 0.68 8.20 14.40
CA ARG A 19 1.38 6.92 14.56
C ARG A 19 1.72 6.31 13.20
N SER A 20 0.78 6.36 12.26
CA SER A 20 0.99 5.92 10.88
C SER A 20 2.13 6.70 10.22
N LEU A 21 2.13 8.03 10.35
CA LEU A 21 3.19 8.87 9.79
C LEU A 21 4.56 8.60 10.43
N PHE A 22 4.61 8.38 11.74
CA PHE A 22 5.85 8.01 12.44
C PHE A 22 6.41 6.68 11.92
N VAL A 23 5.58 5.65 11.82
CA VAL A 23 5.99 4.34 11.29
C VAL A 23 6.53 4.44 9.87
N LEU A 24 5.82 5.17 8.99
CA LEU A 24 6.28 5.35 7.61
C LEU A 24 7.58 6.15 7.55
N GLY A 25 7.75 7.17 8.40
CA GLY A 25 9.00 7.91 8.52
C GLY A 25 10.17 7.01 8.95
N ALA A 26 9.96 6.18 9.97
CA ALA A 26 10.97 5.22 10.43
C ALA A 26 11.34 4.20 9.34
N LEU A 27 10.34 3.68 8.61
CA LEU A 27 10.57 2.78 7.48
C LEU A 27 11.38 3.45 6.36
N THR A 28 11.07 4.70 6.01
CA THR A 28 11.85 5.47 5.03
C THR A 28 13.31 5.59 5.46
N VAL A 29 13.57 5.89 6.73
CA VAL A 29 14.94 5.99 7.26
C VAL A 29 15.67 4.65 7.12
N LEU A 30 15.03 3.54 7.50
CA LEU A 30 15.62 2.22 7.36
C LEU A 30 15.94 1.88 5.90
N PHE A 31 15.01 2.13 4.98
CA PHE A 31 15.27 1.93 3.55
C PHE A 31 16.46 2.74 3.05
N VAL A 32 16.59 4.00 3.45
CA VAL A 32 17.74 4.84 3.05
C VAL A 32 19.04 4.29 3.63
N VAL A 33 19.08 3.97 4.92
CA VAL A 33 20.27 3.47 5.63
C VAL A 33 20.76 2.13 5.07
N GLU A 34 19.84 1.19 4.84
CA GLU A 34 20.17 -0.14 4.34
C GLU A 34 20.57 -0.09 2.85
N TRP A 35 19.85 0.68 2.04
CA TRP A 35 20.14 0.82 0.61
C TRP A 35 21.49 1.52 0.38
N SER A 36 21.76 2.62 1.10
CA SER A 36 23.03 3.36 0.98
C SER A 36 24.24 2.61 1.52
N GLY A 37 24.04 1.47 2.20
CA GLY A 37 25.10 0.68 2.80
C GLY A 37 25.72 1.29 4.06
N VAL A 38 25.08 2.31 4.65
CA VAL A 38 25.55 2.94 5.91
C VAL A 38 25.52 1.94 7.05
N ALA A 39 24.46 1.13 7.13
CA ALA A 39 24.39 0.00 8.04
C ALA A 39 23.53 -1.11 7.43
N ARG A 40 24.06 -2.33 7.45
CA ARG A 40 23.32 -3.55 7.07
C ARG A 40 23.54 -4.58 8.17
N HIS A 41 22.45 -4.94 8.85
CA HIS A 41 22.49 -5.90 9.95
C HIS A 41 21.19 -6.72 9.95
N PRO A 42 21.21 -8.04 10.25
CA PRO A 42 19.99 -8.85 10.26
C PRO A 42 18.87 -8.30 11.15
N GLY A 43 19.23 -7.65 12.26
CA GLY A 43 18.26 -6.96 13.12
C GLY A 43 17.60 -5.73 12.49
N LEU A 44 18.32 -4.97 11.65
CA LEU A 44 17.73 -3.85 10.89
C LEU A 44 16.80 -4.38 9.81
N LEU A 45 17.21 -5.42 9.09
CA LEU A 45 16.36 -6.10 8.10
C LEU A 45 15.07 -6.62 8.74
N ALA A 46 15.17 -7.27 9.91
CA ALA A 46 13.99 -7.74 10.64
C ALA A 46 13.05 -6.59 11.03
N ALA A 47 13.60 -5.47 11.52
CA ALA A 47 12.82 -4.27 11.82
C ALA A 47 12.14 -3.71 10.55
N THR A 48 12.86 -3.67 9.42
CA THR A 48 12.35 -3.25 8.13
C THR A 48 11.22 -4.14 7.64
N CYS A 49 11.34 -5.47 7.74
CA CYS A 49 10.25 -6.39 7.39
C CYS A 49 9.00 -6.13 8.23
N VAL A 50 9.15 -5.92 9.55
CA VAL A 50 8.02 -5.62 10.44
C VAL A 50 7.38 -4.28 10.08
N LEU A 51 8.17 -3.22 9.91
CA LEU A 51 7.64 -1.91 9.57
C LEU A 51 7.04 -1.86 8.15
N ALA A 52 7.59 -2.61 7.20
CA ALA A 52 7.01 -2.79 5.86
C ALA A 52 5.65 -3.49 5.91
N PHE A 53 5.50 -4.51 6.77
CA PHE A 53 4.20 -5.13 7.02
C PHE A 53 3.21 -4.12 7.62
N VAL A 54 3.63 -3.33 8.62
CA VAL A 54 2.78 -2.28 9.21
C VAL A 54 2.45 -1.20 8.19
N ALA A 55 3.35 -0.85 7.26
CA ALA A 55 3.08 0.08 6.17
C ALA A 55 1.96 -0.44 5.25
N CYS A 56 1.88 -1.74 5.00
CA CYS A 56 0.74 -2.35 4.31
C CYS A 56 -0.58 -2.19 5.09
N VAL A 57 -0.56 -2.26 6.43
CA VAL A 57 -1.72 -1.98 7.28
C VAL A 57 -2.12 -0.50 7.21
N VAL A 58 -1.14 0.42 7.23
CA VAL A 58 -1.40 1.86 7.04
C VAL A 58 -2.03 2.12 5.67
N LYS A 59 -1.53 1.47 4.61
CA LYS A 59 -2.09 1.54 3.26
C LYS A 59 -3.52 1.03 3.21
N HIS A 60 -3.79 -0.11 3.84
CA HIS A 60 -5.13 -0.67 3.99
C HIS A 60 -6.08 0.36 4.63
N ASN A 61 -5.67 0.95 5.75
CA ASN A 61 -6.47 1.95 6.45
C ASN A 61 -6.71 3.19 5.60
N HIS A 62 -5.68 3.68 4.89
CA HIS A 62 -5.79 4.84 4.02
C HIS A 62 -6.81 4.64 2.89
N VAL A 63 -6.87 3.43 2.32
CA VAL A 63 -7.79 3.08 1.24
C VAL A 63 -9.24 2.98 1.73
N HIS A 64 -9.46 2.59 2.99
CA HIS A 64 -10.79 2.62 3.62
C HIS A 64 -11.20 4.00 4.09
N CYS A 65 -10.28 4.71 4.74
CA CYS A 65 -10.49 6.03 5.29
C CYS A 65 -9.28 6.92 4.99
N SER A 66 -9.53 7.99 4.24
CA SER A 66 -8.47 8.93 3.86
C SER A 66 -7.80 9.55 5.10
N THR A 67 -6.49 9.35 5.23
CA THR A 67 -5.62 9.86 6.31
C THR A 67 -5.68 11.38 6.49
N PHE A 68 -5.84 12.12 5.40
CA PHE A 68 -5.94 13.58 5.41
C PHE A 68 -7.34 14.05 5.06
N THR A 69 -7.71 15.23 5.52
CA THR A 69 -8.97 15.88 5.13
C THR A 69 -8.91 16.43 3.70
N ARG A 70 -7.71 16.80 3.23
CA ARG A 70 -7.50 17.41 1.91
C ARG A 70 -7.15 16.38 0.84
N ARG A 71 -7.90 16.38 -0.27
CA ARG A 71 -7.71 15.45 -1.41
C ARG A 71 -6.27 15.40 -1.95
N ARG A 72 -5.63 16.57 -2.12
CA ARG A 72 -4.25 16.64 -2.64
C ARG A 72 -3.23 15.94 -1.73
N TRP A 73 -3.42 16.02 -0.41
CA TRP A 73 -2.54 15.36 0.56
C TRP A 73 -2.70 13.84 0.49
N ASN A 74 -3.94 13.35 0.35
CA ASN A 74 -4.19 11.93 0.16
C ASN A 74 -3.61 11.41 -1.17
N ALA A 75 -3.68 12.19 -2.24
CA ALA A 75 -3.08 11.81 -3.52
C ALA A 75 -1.56 11.62 -3.40
N VAL A 76 -0.85 12.58 -2.80
CA VAL A 76 0.60 12.48 -2.55
C VAL A 76 0.91 11.33 -1.60
N PHE A 77 0.12 11.16 -0.54
CA PHE A 77 0.31 10.08 0.41
C PHE A 77 0.09 8.70 -0.21
N GLY A 78 -0.87 8.54 -1.12
CA GLY A 78 -1.07 7.31 -1.89
C GLY A 78 0.16 6.94 -2.74
N VAL A 79 0.85 7.94 -3.30
CA VAL A 79 2.12 7.73 -4.02
C VAL A 79 3.23 7.30 -3.04
N LEU A 80 3.37 7.98 -1.90
CA LEU A 80 4.35 7.60 -0.88
C LEU A 80 4.13 6.15 -0.39
N LEU A 81 2.89 5.79 -0.08
CA LEU A 81 2.52 4.43 0.30
C LEU A 81 2.83 3.41 -0.81
N SER A 82 2.72 3.81 -2.08
CA SER A 82 3.07 2.95 -3.21
C SER A 82 4.56 2.63 -3.23
N LEU A 83 5.42 3.63 -2.97
CA LEU A 83 6.87 3.45 -2.84
C LEU A 83 7.22 2.56 -1.67
N LEU A 84 6.68 2.86 -0.49
CA LEU A 84 7.02 2.14 0.75
C LEU A 84 6.50 0.70 0.81
N THR A 85 5.50 0.37 -0.01
CA THR A 85 4.93 -1.00 -0.07
C THR A 85 5.22 -1.73 -1.39
N GLY A 86 6.00 -1.12 -2.28
CA GLY A 86 6.38 -1.72 -3.58
C GLY A 86 5.21 -1.99 -4.54
N HIS A 87 4.00 -1.48 -4.26
CA HIS A 87 2.82 -1.75 -5.07
C HIS A 87 1.82 -0.59 -5.02
N PRO A 88 1.24 -0.15 -6.16
CA PRO A 88 0.33 0.99 -6.20
C PRO A 88 -0.78 0.89 -5.15
N THR A 89 -1.01 1.96 -4.39
CA THR A 89 -2.06 2.02 -3.36
C THR A 89 -3.43 1.77 -3.94
N THR A 90 -3.71 2.34 -5.12
CA THR A 90 -4.98 2.13 -5.84
C THR A 90 -5.21 0.70 -6.30
N ALA A 91 -4.16 -0.12 -6.44
CA ALA A 91 -4.29 -1.46 -7.00
C ALA A 91 -5.10 -2.42 -6.11
N ILE A 92 -5.22 -2.15 -4.82
CA ILE A 92 -5.97 -3.00 -3.90
C ILE A 92 -7.49 -2.74 -3.95
N ILE A 93 -7.93 -1.59 -4.49
CA ILE A 93 -9.32 -1.12 -4.40
C ILE A 93 -10.33 -2.13 -4.95
N THR A 94 -10.07 -2.69 -6.14
CA THR A 94 -11.02 -3.64 -6.74
C THR A 94 -11.11 -4.93 -5.91
N ALA A 95 -9.97 -5.56 -5.63
CA ALA A 95 -9.97 -6.84 -4.92
C ALA A 95 -10.47 -6.71 -3.47
N HIS A 96 -10.11 -5.62 -2.78
CA HIS A 96 -10.42 -5.44 -1.38
C HIS A 96 -11.73 -4.71 -1.14
N ASN A 97 -11.88 -3.48 -1.62
CA ASN A 97 -13.07 -2.67 -1.31
C ASN A 97 -14.29 -3.15 -2.11
N VAL A 98 -14.12 -3.40 -3.42
CA VAL A 98 -15.24 -3.76 -4.30
C VAL A 98 -15.61 -5.22 -4.16
N ARG A 99 -14.62 -6.13 -4.18
CA ARG A 99 -14.88 -7.58 -4.14
C ARG A 99 -14.98 -8.12 -2.73
N HIS A 100 -13.93 -8.00 -1.92
CA HIS A 100 -13.92 -8.60 -0.58
C HIS A 100 -14.93 -7.94 0.37
N HIS A 101 -14.91 -6.62 0.52
CA HIS A 101 -15.88 -5.93 1.38
C HIS A 101 -17.28 -5.86 0.75
N GLY A 102 -17.37 -5.63 -0.57
CA GLY A 102 -18.66 -5.55 -1.26
C GLY A 102 -19.38 -6.90 -1.45
N HIS A 103 -18.66 -8.01 -1.43
CA HIS A 103 -19.22 -9.35 -1.68
C HIS A 103 -18.63 -10.42 -0.74
N ASN A 104 -18.39 -10.06 0.52
CA ASN A 104 -17.66 -10.85 1.50
C ASN A 104 -18.07 -12.34 1.53
N GLN A 105 -17.06 -13.22 1.47
CA GLN A 105 -17.19 -14.68 1.48
C GLN A 105 -18.06 -15.30 0.37
N SER A 106 -18.52 -14.52 -0.61
CA SER A 106 -19.30 -15.04 -1.74
C SER A 106 -18.41 -15.59 -2.88
N ALA A 107 -19.05 -16.09 -3.93
CA ALA A 107 -18.37 -16.48 -5.16
C ALA A 107 -17.53 -15.32 -5.77
N LEU A 108 -18.02 -14.08 -5.63
CA LEU A 108 -17.42 -12.86 -6.18
C LEU A 108 -16.26 -12.30 -5.32
N ASP A 109 -16.06 -12.83 -4.11
CA ASP A 109 -14.90 -12.49 -3.28
C ASP A 109 -13.68 -13.30 -3.72
N TRP A 110 -12.70 -12.60 -4.26
CA TRP A 110 -11.44 -13.15 -4.76
C TRP A 110 -10.50 -13.62 -3.65
N VAL A 111 -10.68 -13.11 -2.44
CA VAL A 111 -9.82 -13.37 -1.27
C VAL A 111 -10.62 -13.90 -0.08
N ARG A 112 -11.77 -14.54 -0.33
CA ARG A 112 -12.55 -15.24 0.71
C ARG A 112 -11.67 -16.24 1.45
N CYS A 113 -11.92 -16.45 2.73
CA CYS A 113 -11.09 -17.32 3.56
C CYS A 113 -11.15 -18.79 3.12
N SER A 114 -12.20 -19.18 2.40
CA SER A 114 -12.41 -20.52 1.86
C SER A 114 -11.72 -20.80 0.51
N VAL A 115 -10.85 -19.91 0.00
CA VAL A 115 -10.05 -20.21 -1.21
C VAL A 115 -9.00 -21.31 -1.00
N VAL A 116 -8.64 -21.57 0.27
CA VAL A 116 -7.85 -22.72 0.69
C VAL A 116 -8.63 -23.49 1.75
N GLY A 117 -8.41 -24.80 1.83
CA GLY A 117 -9.18 -25.69 2.70
C GLY A 117 -8.39 -26.90 3.15
N PHE A 118 -7.10 -26.73 3.44
CA PHE A 118 -6.27 -27.80 3.99
C PHE A 118 -6.76 -28.17 5.39
N ARG A 119 -6.69 -29.48 5.71
CA ARG A 119 -7.02 -29.99 7.05
C ARG A 119 -6.16 -29.35 8.16
N TRP A 120 -4.93 -28.94 7.86
CA TRP A 120 -4.01 -28.35 8.82
C TRP A 120 -3.96 -26.83 8.62
N ASN A 121 -4.34 -26.07 9.65
CA ASN A 121 -4.49 -24.61 9.55
C ASN A 121 -3.22 -23.85 9.18
N TRP A 122 -2.04 -24.36 9.56
CA TRP A 122 -0.78 -23.72 9.18
C TRP A 122 -0.53 -23.80 7.66
N MET A 123 -1.02 -24.85 6.98
CA MET A 123 -0.96 -24.95 5.53
C MET A 123 -1.87 -23.92 4.86
N ASN A 124 -3.03 -23.64 5.46
CA ASN A 124 -3.90 -22.56 5.00
C ASN A 124 -3.19 -21.21 5.09
N LEU A 125 -2.53 -20.91 6.21
CA LEU A 125 -1.76 -19.67 6.38
C LEU A 125 -0.65 -19.52 5.34
N LEU A 126 0.10 -20.60 5.06
CA LEU A 126 1.18 -20.57 4.08
C LEU A 126 0.67 -20.46 2.63
N ALA A 127 -0.40 -21.19 2.28
CA ALA A 127 -0.89 -21.25 0.90
C ALA A 127 -1.76 -20.05 0.52
N PHE A 128 -2.51 -19.49 1.48
CA PHE A 128 -3.48 -18.42 1.24
C PHE A 128 -2.92 -17.24 0.45
N PRO A 129 -1.79 -16.59 0.80
CA PRO A 129 -1.30 -15.43 0.07
C PRO A 129 -1.02 -15.75 -1.41
N PHE A 130 -0.46 -16.91 -1.71
CA PHE A 130 -0.14 -17.31 -3.08
C PHE A 130 -1.40 -17.60 -3.91
N VAL A 131 -2.35 -18.36 -3.34
CA VAL A 131 -3.61 -18.70 -4.01
C VAL A 131 -4.46 -17.45 -4.23
N ALA A 132 -4.58 -16.60 -3.21
CA ALA A 132 -5.31 -15.34 -3.28
C ALA A 132 -4.71 -14.41 -4.35
N VAL A 133 -3.39 -14.23 -4.38
CA VAL A 133 -2.72 -13.40 -5.40
C VAL A 133 -2.90 -13.99 -6.80
N ALA A 134 -2.75 -15.30 -6.98
CA ALA A 134 -2.95 -15.95 -8.27
C ALA A 134 -4.39 -15.73 -8.79
N ARG A 135 -5.39 -15.89 -7.92
CA ARG A 135 -6.79 -15.65 -8.23
C ARG A 135 -7.05 -14.19 -8.58
N MET A 136 -6.55 -13.25 -7.77
CA MET A 136 -6.64 -11.82 -8.04
C MET A 136 -6.02 -11.44 -9.38
N ARG A 137 -4.88 -12.04 -9.77
CA ARG A 137 -4.24 -11.78 -11.07
C ARG A 137 -5.05 -12.34 -12.25
N ARG A 138 -5.62 -13.54 -12.11
CA ARG A 138 -6.46 -14.18 -13.15
C ARG A 138 -7.76 -13.42 -13.38
N GLU A 139 -8.45 -13.04 -12.30
CA GLU A 139 -9.77 -12.41 -12.36
C GLU A 139 -9.70 -10.88 -12.54
N ARG A 140 -8.49 -10.30 -12.53
CA ARG A 140 -8.32 -8.86 -12.72
C ARG A 140 -8.71 -8.44 -14.14
N ALA A 141 -9.91 -7.88 -14.26
CA ALA A 141 -10.17 -6.95 -15.35
C ALA A 141 -9.13 -5.81 -15.29
N SER A 142 -8.81 -5.19 -16.43
CA SER A 142 -7.99 -3.98 -16.42
C SER A 142 -8.77 -2.85 -15.76
N ASP A 143 -8.62 -2.74 -14.44
CA ASP A 143 -9.17 -1.66 -13.61
C ASP A 143 -8.91 -0.30 -14.27
N LEU A 144 -7.72 -0.13 -14.85
CA LEU A 144 -7.33 1.08 -15.57
C LEU A 144 -8.22 1.37 -16.78
N ARG A 145 -8.54 0.39 -17.62
CA ARG A 145 -9.43 0.61 -18.77
C ARG A 145 -10.82 1.06 -18.33
N VAL A 146 -11.37 0.43 -17.29
CA VAL A 146 -12.68 0.78 -16.72
C VAL A 146 -12.63 2.17 -16.08
N TRP A 147 -11.64 2.43 -15.23
CA TRP A 147 -11.52 3.71 -14.51
C TRP A 147 -11.19 4.88 -15.43
N ARG A 148 -10.52 4.67 -16.56
CA ARG A 148 -10.24 5.75 -17.53
C ARG A 148 -11.52 6.48 -17.95
N ARG A 149 -12.62 5.73 -18.10
CA ARG A 149 -13.94 6.29 -18.46
C ARG A 149 -14.79 6.57 -17.22
N ALA A 150 -14.95 5.60 -16.33
CA ALA A 150 -15.91 5.68 -15.24
C ALA A 150 -15.41 6.45 -14.00
N ARG A 151 -14.09 6.52 -13.78
CA ARG A 151 -13.48 7.13 -12.57
C ARG A 151 -12.16 7.83 -12.93
N PRO A 152 -12.17 8.88 -13.76
CA PRO A 152 -10.95 9.46 -14.35
C PRO A 152 -9.97 10.02 -13.31
N ALA A 153 -10.47 10.51 -12.18
CA ALA A 153 -9.62 10.95 -11.06
C ALA A 153 -8.83 9.79 -10.45
N LEU A 154 -9.47 8.63 -10.24
CA LEU A 154 -8.83 7.43 -9.71
C LEU A 154 -7.86 6.83 -10.73
N TYR A 155 -8.22 6.86 -12.02
CA TYR A 155 -7.33 6.47 -13.10
C TYR A 155 -6.03 7.29 -13.10
N ARG A 156 -6.13 8.63 -13.03
CA ARG A 156 -4.94 9.50 -12.97
C ARG A 156 -4.07 9.21 -11.75
N GLN A 157 -4.68 9.02 -10.57
CA GLN A 157 -3.95 8.62 -9.37
C GLN A 157 -3.22 7.28 -9.58
N ALA A 158 -3.90 6.29 -10.13
CA ALA A 158 -3.37 4.97 -10.37
C ALA A 158 -2.22 4.97 -11.39
N VAL A 159 -2.27 5.85 -12.39
CA VAL A 159 -1.16 6.07 -13.33
C VAL A 159 0.01 6.77 -12.63
N ALA A 160 -0.25 7.83 -11.88
CA ALA A 160 0.80 8.56 -11.15
C ALA A 160 1.56 7.65 -10.16
N GLU A 161 0.84 6.84 -9.38
CA GLU A 161 1.44 5.86 -8.46
C GLU A 161 2.36 4.88 -9.18
N ARG A 162 1.95 4.35 -10.35
CA ARG A 162 2.77 3.43 -11.14
C ARG A 162 3.99 4.11 -11.74
N VAL A 163 3.80 5.28 -12.34
CA VAL A 163 4.90 6.05 -12.97
C VAL A 163 5.95 6.42 -11.93
N VAL A 164 5.54 6.93 -10.77
CA VAL A 164 6.49 7.28 -9.71
C VAL A 164 7.13 6.02 -9.11
N LEU A 165 6.35 4.98 -8.83
CA LEU A 165 6.89 3.73 -8.27
C LEU A 165 7.95 3.12 -9.17
N TYR A 166 7.62 2.83 -10.43
CA TYR A 166 8.57 2.20 -11.35
C TYR A 166 9.67 3.15 -11.78
N GLY A 167 9.38 4.45 -11.89
CA GLY A 167 10.36 5.48 -12.19
C GLY A 167 11.38 5.71 -11.07
N VAL A 168 11.06 5.39 -9.81
CA VAL A 168 12.02 5.39 -8.70
C VAL A 168 12.72 4.04 -8.57
N MET A 169 11.99 2.93 -8.69
CA MET A 169 12.57 1.59 -8.52
C MET A 169 13.57 1.24 -9.64
N ALA A 170 13.31 1.63 -10.89
CA ALA A 170 14.21 1.29 -12.00
C ALA A 170 15.59 1.94 -11.87
N PRO A 171 15.73 3.24 -11.55
CA PRO A 171 17.03 3.84 -11.26
C PRO A 171 17.72 3.23 -10.03
N LEU A 172 17.02 3.00 -8.92
CA LEU A 172 17.64 2.39 -7.73
C LEU A 172 18.20 1.00 -8.06
N PHE A 173 17.43 0.21 -8.80
CA PHE A 173 17.86 -1.10 -9.29
C PHE A 173 19.05 -1.01 -10.24
N ALA A 174 19.05 -0.04 -11.16
CA ALA A 174 20.16 0.16 -12.11
C ALA A 174 21.45 0.63 -11.42
N LEU A 175 21.34 1.41 -10.34
CA LEU A 175 22.47 1.91 -9.56
C LEU A 175 23.08 0.80 -8.68
N ASP A 176 22.25 0.08 -7.94
CA ASP A 176 22.69 -1.05 -7.11
C ASP A 176 21.58 -2.09 -6.97
N TRP A 177 21.59 -3.06 -7.89
CA TRP A 177 20.63 -4.15 -7.87
C TRP A 177 20.77 -5.05 -6.64
N LYS A 178 21.97 -5.15 -6.04
CA LYS A 178 22.23 -5.99 -4.85
C LYS A 178 21.71 -5.34 -3.58
N ALA A 179 21.71 -4.01 -3.51
CA ALA A 179 21.07 -3.27 -2.43
C ALA A 179 19.55 -3.19 -2.60
N THR A 180 19.05 -3.42 -3.82
CA THR A 180 17.63 -3.28 -4.18
C THR A 180 16.86 -4.61 -4.15
N LEU A 181 17.51 -5.76 -4.36
CA LEU A 181 16.94 -7.12 -4.27
C LEU A 181 17.37 -7.84 -2.99
#